data_AF-A0A7W0ZRM2-F1
#
_entry.id   AF-A0A7W0ZRM2-F1
#
_cell.length_a   1.000
_cell.length_b   1.000
_cell.length_c   1.000
_cell.angle_alpha   90.00
_cell.angle_beta   90.00
_cell.angle_gamma   90.00
#
_symmetry.space_group_name_H-M   'P 1'
#
loop_
_entity.id
_entity.type
_entity.pdbx_description
1 polymer ?
#
loop_
_entity_poly.entity_id
_entity_poly.type
_entity_poly.pdbx_seq_one_letter_code
_entity_poly.pdbx_strand_id
1 'polypeptide(L)'
;MSCDDVRPRLSGYLDGDLDPERGSVVRGHLRTCEACRQIATDEAALRDRLRELAPVDPPASMWAGIQARLAKEEVAHSQRPAWRRALARWAPAAPRFAAGGLLAAAAVALLVWRAQGGPDAAKPVMPDQAPIAASSPTKVTGPTQVVVGADSSTDVTADLATEAARVTATYADAAEELLELAGEARGRWTTEQKDAFDAHVVDLRASITAAAEGRPRQRAWRELIRYLQGAVVRDDITLAGVSQ
;
A
#
# COMPACT_ATOMS: atom_id res chain seq x y z
N MET A 1 27.76 -10.93 -3.20
CA MET A 1 27.20 -10.49 -4.50
C MET A 1 28.35 -10.21 -5.44
N SER A 2 28.27 -10.72 -6.67
CA SER A 2 29.33 -10.58 -7.68
C SER A 2 29.16 -9.29 -8.49
N CYS A 3 30.19 -8.90 -9.26
CA CYS A 3 30.08 -7.76 -10.17
C CYS A 3 29.02 -7.97 -11.25
N ASP A 4 28.84 -9.21 -11.72
CA ASP A 4 27.87 -9.56 -12.76
C ASP A 4 26.43 -9.42 -12.27
N ASP A 5 26.20 -9.55 -10.96
CA ASP A 5 24.91 -9.24 -10.35
C ASP A 5 24.69 -7.72 -10.23
N VAL A 6 25.74 -6.95 -9.95
CA VAL A 6 25.62 -5.52 -9.64
C VAL A 6 25.44 -4.68 -10.89
N ARG A 7 26.25 -4.93 -11.92
CA ARG A 7 26.29 -4.16 -13.18
C ARG A 7 24.91 -3.93 -13.81
N PRO A 8 24.05 -4.95 -14.04
CA PRO A 8 22.74 -4.73 -14.64
C PRO A 8 21.75 -3.97 -13.73
N ARG A 9 22.10 -3.74 -12.46
CA ARG A 9 21.26 -3.05 -11.47
C ARG A 9 21.74 -1.62 -11.20
N LEU A 10 22.83 -1.16 -11.81
CA LEU A 10 23.40 0.17 -11.56
C LEU A 10 22.48 1.31 -12.02
N SER A 11 21.98 1.28 -13.25
CA SER A 11 21.02 2.29 -13.73
C SER A 11 19.78 2.38 -12.84
N GLY A 12 19.11 1.27 -12.54
CA GLY A 12 17.95 1.27 -11.64
C GLY A 12 18.31 1.72 -10.21
N TYR A 13 19.52 1.46 -9.73
CA TYR A 13 20.01 1.98 -8.46
C TYR A 13 20.20 3.50 -8.49
N LEU A 14 20.79 4.04 -9.57
CA LEU A 14 21.01 5.48 -9.75
C LEU A 14 19.70 6.25 -9.90
N ASP A 15 18.70 5.65 -10.54
CA ASP A 15 17.37 6.25 -10.75
C ASP A 15 16.43 6.07 -9.54
N GLY A 16 16.81 5.25 -8.55
CA GLY A 16 16.03 5.02 -7.34
C GLY A 16 14.89 4.02 -7.51
N ASP A 17 14.89 3.26 -8.60
CA ASP A 17 13.84 2.28 -8.96
C ASP A 17 13.98 0.95 -8.21
N LEU A 18 15.09 0.73 -7.52
CA LEU A 18 15.29 -0.47 -6.71
C LEU A 18 14.57 -0.36 -5.36
N ASP A 19 13.96 -1.46 -4.92
CA ASP A 19 13.47 -1.58 -3.55
C ASP A 19 14.61 -1.43 -2.52
N PRO A 20 14.30 -1.06 -1.27
CA PRO A 20 15.31 -0.74 -0.27
C PRO A 20 16.29 -1.88 0.02
N GLU A 21 15.83 -3.13 -0.03
CA GLU A 21 16.67 -4.30 0.22
C GLU A 21 17.69 -4.47 -0.91
N ARG A 22 17.25 -4.48 -2.17
CA ARG A 22 18.14 -4.58 -3.33
C ARG A 22 19.09 -3.39 -3.44
N GLY A 23 18.60 -2.18 -3.18
CA GLY A 23 19.41 -0.97 -3.17
C GLY A 23 20.52 -1.01 -2.10
N SER A 24 20.24 -1.58 -0.93
CA SER A 24 21.24 -1.76 0.14
C SER A 24 22.36 -2.70 -0.30
N VAL A 25 22.04 -3.81 -0.97
CA VAL A 25 23.04 -4.78 -1.44
C VAL A 25 23.96 -4.15 -2.51
N VAL A 26 23.39 -3.40 -3.47
CA VAL A 26 24.18 -2.66 -4.48
C VAL A 26 25.09 -1.64 -3.80
N ARG A 27 24.56 -0.84 -2.86
CA ARG A 27 25.34 0.16 -2.10
C ARG A 27 26.48 -0.47 -1.31
N GLY A 28 26.24 -1.63 -0.69
CA GLY A 28 27.25 -2.40 0.02
C GLY A 28 28.40 -2.83 -0.91
N HIS A 29 28.08 -3.32 -2.10
CA HIS A 29 29.08 -3.71 -3.10
C HIS A 29 29.89 -2.52 -3.63
N LEU A 30 29.23 -1.39 -3.90
CA LEU A 30 29.90 -0.16 -4.35
C LEU A 30 30.89 0.37 -3.30
N ARG A 31 30.75 0.05 -2.02
CA ARG A 31 31.77 0.43 -1.01
C ARG A 31 33.05 -0.38 -1.12
N THR A 32 33.00 -1.61 -1.63
CA THR A 32 34.14 -2.53 -1.64
C THR A 32 34.73 -2.77 -3.02
N CYS A 33 33.98 -2.53 -4.10
CA CYS A 33 34.42 -2.75 -5.47
C CYS A 33 34.64 -1.44 -6.24
N GLU A 34 35.91 -1.10 -6.50
CA GLU A 34 36.28 0.08 -7.30
C GLU A 34 35.78 -0.01 -8.75
N ALA A 35 35.87 -1.18 -9.39
CA ALA A 35 35.44 -1.34 -10.77
C ALA A 35 33.95 -1.03 -10.97
N CYS A 36 33.09 -1.47 -10.04
CA CYS A 36 31.67 -1.16 -10.08
C CYS A 36 31.37 0.30 -9.69
N ARG A 37 32.20 0.93 -8.84
CA ARG A 37 32.10 2.38 -8.58
C ARG A 37 32.36 3.19 -9.84
N GLN A 38 33.43 2.89 -10.56
CA GLN A 38 33.78 3.61 -11.78
C GLN A 38 32.64 3.55 -12.80
N ILE A 39 32.07 2.36 -13.03
CA ILE A 39 30.93 2.18 -13.93
C ILE A 39 29.72 3.02 -13.47
N ALA A 40 29.40 2.99 -12.17
CA ALA A 40 28.30 3.79 -11.63
C ALA A 40 28.54 5.30 -11.78
N THR A 41 29.78 5.76 -11.62
CA THR A 41 30.18 7.16 -11.85
C THR A 41 30.04 7.55 -13.32
N ASP A 42 30.47 6.67 -14.24
CA ASP A 42 30.36 6.91 -15.68
C ASP A 42 28.89 6.97 -16.13
N GLU A 43 28.04 6.05 -15.64
CA GLU A 43 26.60 6.06 -15.88
C GLU A 43 25.93 7.32 -15.31
N ALA A 44 26.30 7.73 -14.09
CA ALA A 44 25.78 8.96 -13.49
C ALA A 44 26.17 10.20 -14.32
N ALA A 45 27.43 10.30 -14.75
CA ALA A 45 27.89 11.40 -15.58
C ALA A 45 27.17 11.46 -16.94
N LEU A 46 26.91 10.31 -17.55
CA LEU A 46 26.11 10.24 -18.78
C LEU A 46 24.67 10.71 -18.53
N ARG A 47 24.04 10.24 -17.44
CA ARG A 47 22.68 10.64 -17.08
C ARG A 47 22.57 12.15 -16.84
N ASP A 48 23.53 12.74 -16.15
CA ASP A 48 23.52 14.17 -15.84
C ASP A 48 23.65 15.00 -17.13
N ARG A 49 24.51 14.60 -18.08
CA ARG A 49 24.57 15.22 -19.42
C ARG A 49 23.27 15.10 -20.21
N LEU A 50 22.57 13.97 -20.10
CA LEU A 50 21.26 13.81 -20.74
C LEU A 50 20.20 14.74 -20.13
N ARG A 51 20.30 15.06 -18.83
CA ARG A 51 19.38 16.01 -18.17
C ARG A 51 19.62 17.46 -18.58
N GLU A 52 20.79 17.80 -19.12
CA GLU A 52 21.10 19.12 -19.65
C GLU A 52 20.45 19.39 -21.02
N LEU A 53 19.91 18.36 -21.67
CA LEU A 53 19.19 18.51 -22.94
C LEU A 53 17.93 19.38 -22.75
N ALA A 54 17.61 20.17 -23.77
CA ALA A 54 16.41 20.99 -23.77
C ALA A 54 15.16 20.11 -23.55
N PRO A 55 14.29 20.47 -22.60
CA PRO A 55 13.02 19.77 -22.39
C PRO A 55 12.20 19.79 -23.68
N VAL A 56 11.61 18.64 -24.01
CA VAL A 56 10.65 18.55 -25.11
C VAL A 56 9.26 18.77 -24.52
N ASP A 57 8.58 19.82 -24.96
CA ASP A 57 7.19 20.06 -24.56
C ASP A 57 6.29 18.97 -25.16
N PRO A 58 5.57 18.19 -24.33
CA PRO A 58 4.63 17.21 -24.82
C PRO A 58 3.44 17.92 -25.50
N PRO A 59 2.79 17.30 -26.50
CA PRO A 59 1.63 17.90 -27.14
C PRO A 59 0.50 18.08 -26.11
N ALA A 60 -0.21 19.22 -26.17
CA ALA A 60 -1.29 19.53 -25.22
C ALA A 60 -2.38 18.44 -25.14
N SER A 61 -2.61 17.70 -26.22
CA SER A 61 -3.54 16.57 -26.28
C SER A 61 -3.14 15.42 -25.35
N MET A 62 -1.85 15.22 -25.09
CA MET A 62 -1.36 14.19 -24.17
C MET A 62 -1.76 14.53 -22.73
N TRP A 63 -1.55 15.78 -22.31
CA TRP A 63 -1.96 16.22 -20.98
C TRP A 63 -3.47 16.17 -20.80
N ALA A 64 -4.23 16.63 -21.81
CA ALA A 64 -5.68 16.53 -21.81
C ALA A 64 -6.16 15.06 -21.68
N GLY A 65 -5.50 14.13 -22.37
CA GLY A 65 -5.79 12.70 -22.26
C GLY A 65 -5.48 12.11 -20.88
N ILE A 66 -4.38 12.51 -20.25
CA ILE A 66 -4.04 12.12 -18.87
C ILE A 66 -5.10 12.64 -17.90
N GLN A 67 -5.43 13.93 -17.99
CA GLN A 67 -6.45 14.55 -17.14
C GLN A 67 -7.81 13.89 -17.29
N ALA A 68 -8.23 13.58 -18.52
CA ALA A 68 -9.48 12.87 -18.76
C ALA A 68 -9.49 11.46 -18.13
N ARG A 69 -8.36 10.75 -18.14
CA ARG A 69 -8.24 9.43 -17.50
C ARG A 69 -8.28 9.53 -15.98
N LEU A 70 -7.55 10.49 -15.40
CA LEU A 70 -7.55 10.75 -13.96
C LEU A 70 -8.95 11.14 -13.47
N ALA A 71 -9.61 12.08 -14.15
CA ALA A 71 -10.98 12.48 -13.82
C ALA A 71 -11.96 11.30 -13.91
N LYS A 72 -11.82 10.44 -14.93
CA LYS A 72 -12.65 9.23 -15.07
C LYS A 72 -12.43 8.25 -13.91
N GLU A 73 -11.18 8.04 -13.50
CA GLU A 73 -10.83 7.17 -12.37
C GLU A 73 -11.34 7.75 -11.04
N GLU A 74 -11.22 9.06 -10.84
CA GLU A 74 -11.71 9.76 -9.66
C GLU A 74 -13.23 9.67 -9.54
N VAL A 75 -13.96 9.91 -10.64
CA VAL A 75 -15.42 9.72 -10.71
C VAL A 75 -15.79 8.26 -10.46
N ALA A 76 -15.07 7.31 -11.07
CA ALA A 76 -15.31 5.89 -10.83
C ALA A 76 -15.00 5.47 -9.39
N HIS A 77 -14.10 6.17 -8.69
CA HIS A 77 -13.80 5.93 -7.28
C HIS A 77 -14.85 6.55 -6.35
N SER A 78 -15.30 7.77 -6.64
CA SER A 78 -16.29 8.49 -5.85
C SER A 78 -17.68 7.85 -5.94
N GLN A 79 -18.05 7.33 -7.11
CA GLN A 79 -19.30 6.59 -7.32
C GLN A 79 -19.32 5.20 -6.70
N ARG A 80 -18.22 4.72 -6.08
CA ARG A 80 -18.24 3.42 -5.37
C ARG A 80 -19.10 3.52 -4.11
N PRO A 81 -20.15 2.69 -4.01
CA PRO A 81 -20.98 2.63 -2.82
C PRO A 81 -20.15 2.38 -1.56
N ALA A 82 -20.45 3.08 -0.47
CA ALA A 82 -19.73 2.95 0.80
C ALA A 82 -19.68 1.48 1.29
N TRP A 83 -20.73 0.70 1.02
CA TRP A 83 -20.80 -0.72 1.35
C TRP A 83 -19.76 -1.57 0.60
N ARG A 84 -19.39 -1.24 -0.64
CA ARG A 84 -18.33 -1.96 -1.37
C ARG A 84 -16.94 -1.69 -0.81
N ARG A 85 -16.70 -0.47 -0.31
CA ARG A 85 -15.45 -0.10 0.39
C ARG A 85 -15.35 -0.77 1.76
N ALA A 86 -16.47 -0.88 2.47
CA ALA A 86 -16.56 -1.69 3.68
C ALA A 86 -16.33 -3.16 3.38
N LEU A 87 -17.01 -3.75 2.38
CA LEU A 87 -16.84 -5.15 2.03
C LEU A 87 -15.40 -5.49 1.63
N ALA A 88 -14.69 -4.60 0.91
CA ALA A 88 -13.29 -4.82 0.54
C ALA A 88 -12.30 -4.77 1.73
N ARG A 89 -12.66 -4.09 2.83
CA ARG A 89 -11.87 -4.12 4.08
C ARG A 89 -12.08 -5.39 4.89
N TRP A 90 -13.23 -6.04 4.70
CA TRP A 90 -13.65 -7.24 5.43
C TRP A 90 -13.56 -8.51 4.58
N ALA A 91 -13.33 -8.37 3.28
CA ALA A 91 -13.00 -9.47 2.40
C ALA A 91 -11.53 -9.85 2.66
N PRO A 92 -11.24 -10.96 3.37
CA PRO A 92 -9.91 -11.54 3.24
C PRO A 92 -9.67 -11.75 1.75
N ALA A 93 -8.47 -11.40 1.26
CA ALA A 93 -8.06 -11.60 -0.12
C ALA A 93 -8.64 -12.95 -0.59
N ALA A 94 -9.69 -12.89 -1.42
CA ALA A 94 -10.53 -14.06 -1.65
C ALA A 94 -9.60 -15.20 -2.05
N PRO A 95 -9.54 -16.32 -1.30
CA PRO A 95 -8.66 -17.39 -1.69
C PRO A 95 -9.21 -17.86 -3.02
N ARG A 96 -8.49 -17.54 -4.11
CA ARG A 96 -8.81 -17.96 -5.49
C ARG A 96 -8.94 -19.49 -5.61
N PHE A 97 -8.65 -20.21 -4.53
CA PHE A 97 -8.76 -21.65 -4.35
C PHE A 97 -10.11 -22.15 -3.82
N ALA A 98 -11.01 -21.29 -3.30
CA ALA A 98 -12.32 -21.76 -2.79
C ALA A 98 -13.23 -22.32 -3.90
N ALA A 99 -13.17 -21.75 -5.11
CA ALA A 99 -13.88 -22.28 -6.27
C ALA A 99 -13.29 -23.61 -6.76
N GLY A 100 -11.97 -23.81 -6.63
CA GLY A 100 -11.29 -25.06 -7.00
C GLY A 100 -11.59 -26.21 -6.03
N GLY A 101 -11.66 -25.93 -4.73
CA GLY A 101 -11.94 -26.95 -3.71
C GLY A 101 -13.35 -27.56 -3.83
N LEU A 102 -14.36 -26.74 -4.13
CA LEU A 102 -15.73 -27.22 -4.35
C LEU A 102 -15.85 -28.09 -5.61
N LEU A 103 -15.17 -27.72 -6.70
CA LEU A 103 -15.15 -28.53 -7.92
C LEU A 103 -14.40 -29.85 -7.73
N ALA A 104 -13.27 -29.84 -7.00
CA ALA A 104 -12.54 -31.07 -6.66
C ALA A 104 -13.35 -31.99 -5.75
N ALA A 105 -14.02 -31.45 -4.72
CA ALA A 105 -14.88 -32.23 -3.83
C ALA A 105 -16.09 -32.82 -4.58
N ALA A 106 -16.71 -32.05 -5.49
CA ALA A 106 -17.78 -32.55 -6.33
C ALA A 106 -17.31 -33.65 -7.29
N ALA A 107 -16.12 -33.52 -7.88
CA ALA A 107 -15.53 -34.54 -8.74
C ALA A 107 -15.20 -35.83 -7.97
N VAL A 108 -14.65 -35.72 -6.75
CA VAL A 108 -14.41 -36.87 -5.85
C VAL A 108 -15.71 -37.53 -5.44
N ALA A 109 -16.75 -36.76 -5.07
CA ALA A 109 -18.06 -37.30 -4.74
C ALA A 109 -18.70 -38.02 -5.93
N LEU A 110 -18.55 -37.48 -7.15
CA LEU A 110 -19.05 -38.12 -8.38
C LEU A 110 -18.31 -39.42 -8.70
N LEU A 111 -16.99 -39.46 -8.52
CA LEU A 111 -16.17 -40.68 -8.66
C LEU A 111 -16.53 -41.74 -7.64
N VAL A 112 -16.72 -41.34 -6.37
CA VAL A 112 -17.13 -42.22 -5.27
C VAL A 112 -18.56 -42.75 -5.49
N TRP A 113 -19.46 -41.93 -6.03
CA TRP A 113 -20.82 -42.37 -6.40
C TRP A 113 -20.79 -43.33 -7.59
N ARG A 114 -19.96 -43.07 -8.61
CA ARG A 114 -19.73 -43.98 -9.75
C ARG A 114 -19.13 -45.32 -9.31
N ALA A 115 -18.23 -45.31 -8.32
CA ALA A 115 -17.61 -46.52 -7.77
C ALA A 115 -18.58 -47.36 -6.92
N GLN A 116 -19.60 -46.73 -6.32
CA GLN A 116 -20.62 -47.42 -5.52
C GLN A 116 -21.84 -47.88 -6.34
N GLY A 117 -21.97 -47.42 -7.59
CA GLY A 117 -23.15 -47.61 -8.44
C GLY A 117 -23.08 -48.75 -9.47
N GLY A 118 -22.24 -49.77 -9.31
CA GLY A 118 -22.20 -50.92 -10.22
C GLY A 118 -21.81 -52.23 -9.52
N PRO A 119 -22.56 -53.34 -9.70
CA PRO A 119 -22.28 -54.59 -9.01
C PRO A 119 -21.13 -55.38 -9.65
N ASP A 120 -20.24 -55.84 -8.76
CA ASP A 120 -19.24 -56.91 -8.82
C ASP A 120 -18.45 -57.19 -10.10
N ALA A 121 -17.15 -56.86 -10.06
CA ALA A 121 -16.13 -57.75 -10.59
C ALA A 121 -14.77 -57.56 -9.89
N ALA A 122 -14.29 -58.68 -9.33
CA ALA A 122 -12.89 -59.07 -9.18
C ALA A 122 -11.99 -58.28 -8.20
N LYS A 123 -11.72 -58.93 -7.06
CA LYS A 123 -10.56 -58.67 -6.18
C LYS A 123 -9.26 -58.78 -6.98
N PRO A 124 -8.40 -57.75 -7.03
CA PRO A 124 -7.04 -57.95 -7.51
C PRO A 124 -6.18 -58.57 -6.40
N VAL A 125 -5.50 -59.63 -6.82
CA VAL A 125 -4.45 -60.37 -6.12
C VAL A 125 -3.34 -59.40 -5.68
N MET A 126 -2.88 -59.59 -4.45
CA MET A 126 -1.72 -58.92 -3.87
C MET A 126 -0.43 -59.60 -4.35
N PRO A 127 0.50 -58.89 -5.00
CA PRO A 127 1.88 -59.33 -5.08
C PRO A 127 2.65 -58.86 -3.85
N ASP A 128 3.34 -59.82 -3.26
CA ASP A 128 4.37 -59.68 -2.23
C ASP A 128 5.44 -58.67 -2.65
N GLN A 129 5.71 -57.66 -1.81
CA GLN A 129 6.87 -56.79 -1.95
C GLN A 129 7.60 -56.72 -0.60
N ALA A 130 8.82 -57.23 -0.64
CA ALA A 130 9.84 -57.21 0.40
C ALA A 130 10.10 -55.79 0.95
N PRO A 131 10.59 -55.66 2.20
CA PRO A 131 10.73 -54.37 2.86
C PRO A 131 11.80 -53.50 2.18
N ILE A 132 11.36 -52.38 1.60
CA ILE A 132 12.27 -51.31 1.19
C ILE A 132 12.67 -50.56 2.47
N ALA A 133 13.97 -50.56 2.74
CA ALA A 133 14.58 -49.92 3.89
C ALA A 133 14.13 -48.46 4.04
N ALA A 134 13.70 -48.12 5.26
CA ALA A 134 13.43 -46.76 5.69
C ALA A 134 14.71 -45.92 5.56
N SER A 135 14.77 -45.05 4.57
CA SER A 135 15.72 -43.93 4.57
C SER A 135 15.07 -42.80 5.35
N SER A 136 15.61 -42.52 6.54
CA SER A 136 15.20 -41.39 7.38
C SER A 136 15.34 -40.07 6.63
N PRO A 137 14.42 -39.10 6.76
CA PRO A 137 14.65 -37.76 6.26
C PRO A 137 15.80 -37.13 7.05
N THR A 138 16.91 -36.86 6.36
CA THR A 138 17.99 -36.01 6.85
C THR A 138 17.38 -34.66 7.28
N LYS A 139 17.51 -34.36 8.57
CA LYS A 139 17.14 -33.08 9.16
C LYS A 139 17.98 -32.00 8.48
N VAL A 140 17.39 -31.28 7.52
CA VAL A 140 17.96 -30.05 6.97
C VAL A 140 18.06 -29.07 8.14
N THR A 141 19.27 -28.89 8.64
CA THR A 141 19.63 -27.78 9.51
C THR A 141 19.32 -26.50 8.75
N GLY A 142 18.29 -25.76 9.22
CA GLY A 142 17.98 -24.44 8.70
C GLY A 142 19.19 -23.50 8.83
N PRO A 143 19.29 -22.49 7.96
CA PRO A 143 20.40 -21.54 8.03
C PRO A 143 20.39 -20.84 9.38
N THR A 144 21.56 -20.87 10.02
CA THR A 144 21.98 -20.03 11.13
C THR A 144 21.40 -18.63 10.96
N GLN A 145 20.54 -18.21 11.90
CA GLN A 145 20.17 -16.82 12.02
C GLN A 145 21.44 -16.04 12.35
N VAL A 146 21.95 -15.32 11.36
CA VAL A 146 22.97 -14.30 11.58
C VAL A 146 22.28 -13.21 12.38
N VAL A 147 22.58 -13.16 13.68
CA VAL A 147 22.29 -12.01 14.52
C VAL A 147 23.10 -10.86 13.92
N VAL A 148 22.42 -9.98 13.18
CA VAL A 148 23.00 -8.73 12.71
C VAL A 148 23.30 -7.91 13.95
N GLY A 149 24.58 -7.68 14.22
CA GLY A 149 25.04 -6.75 15.23
C GLY A 149 24.49 -5.36 14.94
N ALA A 150 23.66 -4.87 15.85
CA ALA A 150 23.17 -3.51 15.85
C ALA A 150 24.28 -2.57 16.30
N ASP A 151 25.12 -2.15 15.37
CA ASP A 151 25.97 -0.96 15.53
C ASP A 151 25.54 0.11 14.52
N SER A 152 24.41 0.74 14.85
CA SER A 152 24.16 2.16 14.58
C SER A 152 23.07 2.61 15.55
N SER A 153 23.49 3.19 16.68
CA SER A 153 22.64 3.92 17.61
C SER A 153 22.15 5.21 16.95
N THR A 154 21.27 5.07 15.97
CA THR A 154 20.26 6.08 15.65
C THR A 154 19.04 5.62 16.43
N ASP A 155 18.55 6.44 17.35
CA ASP A 155 17.35 6.11 18.12
C ASP A 155 16.16 6.08 17.15
N VAL A 156 15.91 4.90 16.58
CA VAL A 156 14.81 4.63 15.65
C VAL A 156 13.47 5.03 16.30
N THR A 157 13.38 5.01 17.62
CA THR A 157 12.19 5.46 18.36
C THR A 157 11.98 6.96 18.21
N ALA A 158 13.05 7.76 18.35
CA ALA A 158 13.01 9.21 18.14
C ALA A 158 12.71 9.56 16.67
N ASP A 159 13.29 8.83 15.72
CA ASP A 159 13.00 9.04 14.29
C ASP A 159 11.55 8.71 13.94
N LEU A 160 11.01 7.60 14.47
CA LEU A 160 9.60 7.22 14.27
C LEU A 160 8.63 8.20 14.94
N ALA A 161 8.97 8.71 16.13
CA ALA A 161 8.18 9.75 16.81
C ALA A 161 8.20 11.06 16.01
N THR A 162 9.37 11.45 15.50
CA THR A 162 9.53 12.63 14.62
C THR A 162 8.73 12.47 13.33
N GLU A 163 8.71 11.27 12.75
CA GLU A 163 7.92 10.97 11.56
C GLU A 163 6.41 11.04 11.85
N ALA A 164 5.96 10.48 12.97
CA ALA A 164 4.55 10.59 13.38
C ALA A 164 4.12 12.05 13.62
N ALA A 165 5.02 12.88 14.15
CA ALA A 165 4.81 14.31 14.30
C ALA A 165 4.73 15.02 12.93
N ARG A 166 5.65 14.72 12.00
CA ARG A 166 5.62 15.26 10.62
C ARG A 166 4.32 14.92 9.91
N VAL A 167 3.89 13.66 9.97
CA VAL A 167 2.60 13.23 9.38
C VAL A 167 1.42 13.97 10.01
N THR A 168 1.46 14.21 11.32
CA THR A 168 0.41 14.98 12.00
C THR A 168 0.41 16.45 11.56
N ALA A 169 1.58 17.05 11.36
CA ALA A 169 1.72 18.42 10.84
C ALA A 169 1.13 18.54 9.43
N THR A 170 1.39 17.58 8.54
CA THR A 170 0.79 17.57 7.19
C THR A 170 -0.74 17.57 7.22
N TYR A 171 -1.37 16.89 8.19
CA TYR A 171 -2.82 16.95 8.34
C TYR A 171 -3.31 18.32 8.84
N ALA A 172 -2.53 18.98 9.71
CA ALA A 172 -2.86 20.32 10.19
C ALA A 172 -2.82 21.33 9.04
N ASP A 173 -1.73 21.32 8.25
CA ASP A 173 -1.56 22.20 7.08
C ASP A 173 -2.73 22.03 6.09
N ALA A 174 -3.09 20.79 5.76
CA ALA A 174 -4.20 20.50 4.86
C ALA A 174 -5.56 20.96 5.42
N ALA A 175 -5.76 20.90 6.74
CA ALA A 175 -6.98 21.38 7.38
C ALA A 175 -7.08 22.91 7.38
N GLU A 176 -5.96 23.62 7.54
CA GLU A 176 -5.91 25.08 7.45
C GLU A 176 -6.25 25.57 6.03
N GLU A 177 -5.63 24.97 5.01
CA GLU A 177 -5.94 25.28 3.60
C GLU A 177 -7.44 25.06 3.29
N LEU A 178 -8.01 23.95 3.74
CA LEU A 178 -9.42 23.65 3.54
C LEU A 178 -10.37 24.60 4.32
N LEU A 179 -9.94 25.12 5.47
CA LEU A 179 -10.71 26.12 6.22
C LEU A 179 -10.75 27.46 5.50
N GLU A 180 -9.63 27.87 4.89
CA GLU A 180 -9.55 29.07 4.05
C GLU A 180 -10.49 28.95 2.84
N LEU A 181 -10.39 27.84 2.09
CA LEU A 181 -11.27 27.55 0.96
C LEU A 181 -12.76 27.50 1.38
N ALA A 182 -13.06 26.91 2.54
CA ALA A 182 -14.41 26.91 3.07
C ALA A 182 -14.87 28.34 3.44
N GLY A 183 -13.97 29.20 3.93
CA GLY A 183 -14.23 30.61 4.20
C GLY A 183 -14.63 31.38 2.94
N GLU A 184 -13.98 31.12 1.81
CA GLU A 184 -14.33 31.71 0.52
C GLU A 184 -15.69 31.21 0.00
N ALA A 185 -15.97 29.91 0.15
CA ALA A 185 -17.23 29.29 -0.29
C ALA A 185 -18.45 29.77 0.52
N ARG A 186 -18.25 30.20 1.77
CA ARG A 186 -19.29 30.67 2.72
C ARG A 186 -20.06 31.91 2.31
N GLY A 187 -19.71 32.58 1.22
CA GLY A 187 -20.40 33.78 0.74
C GLY A 187 -21.91 33.58 0.50
N ARG A 188 -22.35 32.35 0.20
CA ARG A 188 -23.75 32.00 -0.11
C ARG A 188 -24.51 31.37 1.06
N TRP A 189 -23.89 31.17 2.21
CA TRP A 189 -24.50 30.47 3.35
C TRP A 189 -25.30 31.41 4.26
N THR A 190 -26.36 30.89 4.86
CA THR A 190 -27.13 31.58 5.90
C THR A 190 -26.30 31.71 7.19
N THR A 191 -26.72 32.58 8.11
CA THR A 191 -26.07 32.71 9.42
C THR A 191 -26.11 31.40 10.21
N GLU A 192 -27.27 30.73 10.20
CA GLU A 192 -27.45 29.43 10.87
C GLU A 192 -26.50 28.35 10.32
N GLN A 193 -26.28 28.34 9.00
CA GLN A 193 -25.31 27.45 8.36
C GLN A 193 -23.87 27.75 8.80
N LYS A 194 -23.48 29.03 8.86
CA LYS A 194 -22.15 29.45 9.33
C LYS A 194 -21.94 29.06 10.79
N ASP A 195 -22.91 29.33 11.65
CA ASP A 195 -22.86 29.02 13.08
C ASP A 195 -22.76 27.50 13.33
N ALA A 196 -23.56 26.71 12.61
CA ALA A 196 -23.52 25.25 12.70
C ALA A 196 -22.16 24.67 12.22
N PHE A 197 -21.60 25.24 11.17
CA PHE A 197 -20.27 24.85 10.69
C PHE A 197 -19.18 25.17 11.72
N ASP A 198 -19.19 26.40 12.26
CA ASP A 198 -18.18 26.85 13.21
C ASP A 198 -18.24 26.04 14.50
N ALA A 199 -19.45 25.74 14.99
CA ALA A 199 -19.64 24.84 16.13
C ALA A 199 -19.06 23.44 15.86
N HIS A 200 -19.32 22.86 14.68
CA HIS A 200 -18.81 21.53 14.37
C HIS A 200 -17.28 21.49 14.19
N VAL A 201 -16.69 22.54 13.62
CA VAL A 201 -15.22 22.67 13.54
C VAL A 201 -14.60 22.78 14.93
N VAL A 202 -15.24 23.52 15.84
CA VAL A 202 -14.79 23.61 17.25
C VAL A 202 -14.81 22.24 17.91
N ASP A 203 -15.90 21.47 17.78
CA ASP A 203 -16.01 20.12 18.33
C ASP A 203 -14.95 19.17 17.77
N LEU A 204 -14.72 19.20 16.45
CA LEU A 204 -13.71 18.38 15.79
C LEU A 204 -12.29 18.76 16.24
N ARG A 205 -11.98 20.04 16.40
CA ARG A 205 -10.69 20.51 16.95
C ARG A 205 -10.50 20.11 18.41
N ALA A 206 -11.56 20.13 19.21
CA ALA A 206 -11.53 19.61 20.58
C ALA A 206 -11.23 18.11 20.60
N SER A 207 -11.81 17.33 19.69
CA SER A 207 -11.54 15.89 19.56
C SER A 207 -10.09 15.57 19.19
N ILE A 208 -9.46 16.40 18.35
CA ILE A 208 -8.04 16.27 17.96
C ILE A 208 -7.13 16.51 19.17
N THR A 209 -7.43 17.57 19.94
CA THR A 209 -6.66 17.94 21.14
C THR A 209 -6.79 16.88 22.23
N ALA A 210 -7.98 16.30 22.40
CA ALA A 210 -8.24 15.24 23.38
C ALA A 210 -7.65 13.87 22.98
N ALA A 211 -7.31 13.67 21.70
CA ALA A 211 -6.82 12.39 21.20
C ALA A 211 -5.35 12.13 21.57
N ALA A 212 -5.08 10.90 22.00
CA ALA A 212 -3.73 10.39 22.19
C ALA A 212 -2.93 10.40 20.87
N GLU A 213 -1.60 10.50 21.01
CA GLU A 213 -0.69 10.61 19.86
C GLU A 213 -0.75 9.40 18.92
N GLY A 214 -0.31 9.59 17.68
CA GLY A 214 -0.31 8.55 16.66
C GLY A 214 -1.70 8.34 16.04
N ARG A 215 -2.14 7.08 15.96
CA ARG A 215 -3.34 6.70 15.17
C ARG A 215 -4.64 7.37 15.62
N PRO A 216 -4.93 7.56 16.93
CA PRO A 216 -6.15 8.24 17.37
C PRO A 216 -6.21 9.69 16.87
N ARG A 217 -5.13 10.47 17.06
CA ARG A 217 -5.02 11.85 16.56
C ARG A 217 -5.14 11.92 15.03
N GLN A 218 -4.49 11.01 14.30
CA GLN A 218 -4.62 10.91 12.84
C GLN A 218 -6.03 10.56 12.36
N ARG A 219 -6.82 9.84 13.17
CA ARG A 219 -8.23 9.56 12.84
C ARG A 219 -9.07 10.83 12.99
N ALA A 220 -8.90 11.56 14.09
CA ALA A 220 -9.60 12.82 14.34
C ALA A 220 -9.29 13.87 13.25
N TRP A 221 -8.02 13.99 12.85
CA TRP A 221 -7.62 14.85 11.73
C TRP A 221 -8.31 14.49 10.41
N ARG A 222 -8.39 13.20 10.06
CA ARG A 222 -9.06 12.74 8.84
C ARG A 222 -10.57 12.96 8.86
N GLU A 223 -11.17 13.08 10.05
CA GLU A 223 -12.58 13.39 10.22
C GLU A 223 -12.82 14.87 9.92
N LEU A 224 -12.01 15.76 10.50
CA LEU A 224 -12.03 17.19 10.18
C LEU A 224 -11.84 17.46 8.69
N ILE A 225 -10.78 16.90 8.08
CA ILE A 225 -10.50 17.09 6.66
C ILE A 225 -11.68 16.65 5.79
N ARG A 226 -12.31 15.50 6.10
CA ARG A 226 -13.46 15.00 5.33
C ARG A 226 -14.67 15.93 5.44
N TYR A 227 -14.90 16.48 6.63
CA TYR A 227 -15.97 17.46 6.85
C TYR A 227 -15.71 18.73 6.04
N LEU A 228 -14.50 19.29 6.11
CA LEU A 228 -14.13 20.50 5.36
C LEU A 228 -14.21 20.29 3.85
N GLN A 229 -13.72 19.16 3.33
CA GLN A 229 -13.87 18.80 1.91
C GLN A 229 -15.34 18.72 1.48
N GLY A 230 -16.22 18.21 2.35
CA GLY A 230 -17.66 18.19 2.11
C GLY A 230 -18.22 19.61 1.97
N ALA A 231 -17.84 20.49 2.89
CA ALA A 231 -18.28 21.88 2.92
C ALA A 231 -17.80 22.67 1.69
N VAL A 232 -16.56 22.48 1.25
CA VAL A 232 -16.00 23.14 0.05
C VAL A 232 -16.67 22.68 -1.25
N VAL A 233 -16.95 21.37 -1.39
CA VAL A 233 -17.41 20.81 -2.67
C VAL A 233 -18.92 20.88 -2.85
N ARG A 234 -19.70 20.71 -1.78
CA ARG A 234 -21.14 20.44 -1.91
C ARG A 234 -22.06 21.55 -1.42
N ASP A 235 -21.56 22.58 -0.72
CA ASP A 235 -22.39 23.42 0.17
C ASP A 235 -23.26 22.60 1.16
N ASP A 236 -23.04 21.29 1.27
CA ASP A 236 -23.78 20.38 2.15
C ASP A 236 -23.12 20.44 3.53
N ILE A 237 -23.61 21.34 4.37
CA ILE A 237 -23.43 21.20 5.82
C ILE A 237 -24.37 20.10 6.25
N THR A 238 -23.92 18.84 6.14
CA THR A 238 -24.66 17.74 6.76
C THR A 238 -24.69 18.00 8.26
N LEU A 239 -25.84 18.47 8.76
CA LEU A 239 -26.19 18.56 10.18
C LEU A 239 -26.25 17.14 10.76
N ALA A 240 -25.09 16.53 10.94
CA ALA A 240 -24.98 15.23 11.59
C ALA A 240 -25.05 15.46 13.11
N GLY A 241 -26.28 15.53 13.62
CA GLY A 241 -26.65 14.90 14.88
C GLY A 241 -26.44 15.69 16.17
N VAL A 242 -27.31 16.68 16.41
CA VAL A 242 -27.96 16.79 17.72
C VAL A 242 -28.94 15.61 17.81
N SER A 243 -28.66 14.61 18.65
CA SER A 243 -29.65 13.76 19.35
C SER A 243 -28.99 12.65 20.19
N GLN A 244 -29.31 12.69 21.49
CA GLN A 244 -29.02 11.77 22.61
C GLN A 244 -27.62 11.79 23.23
#